data_AF-A0A963VCJ8-F1
#
_entry.id   AF-A0A963VCJ8-F1
#
_cell.length_a   1.000
_cell.length_b   1.000
_cell.length_c   1.000
_cell.angle_alpha   90.00
_cell.angle_beta   90.00
_cell.angle_gamma   90.00
#
_symmetry.space_group_name_H-M   'P 1'
#
loop_
_entity.id
_entity.type
_entity.pdbx_description
1 polymer ?
#
loop_
_entity_poly.entity_id
_entity_poly.type
_entity_poly.pdbx_seq_one_letter_code
_entity_poly.pdbx_strand_id
1 'polypeptide(L)'
;AAKHGVIGMVRSLALEIARGPVTVNAICPGFLDTPMTDHSVEVIASRTGRSLSEARAALEAMSPQNRLIRPAEVTSCALWLCAPGSEGMNGKAIAIDGGET
;
A
#
# COMPACT_ATOMS: atom_id res chain seq x y z
N ALA A 1 -15.24 2.36 -1.01
CA ALA A 1 -15.81 2.65 0.32
C ALA A 1 -14.95 2.12 1.48
N ALA A 2 -14.70 0.80 1.58
CA ALA A 2 -14.00 0.22 2.75
C ALA A 2 -12.63 0.85 3.07
N LYS A 3 -11.71 0.97 2.09
CA LYS A 3 -10.37 1.56 2.28
C LYS A 3 -10.41 3.02 2.77
N HIS A 4 -11.36 3.82 2.25
CA HIS A 4 -11.55 5.20 2.70
C HIS A 4 -12.07 5.27 4.15
N GLY A 5 -12.92 4.31 4.55
CA GLY A 5 -13.39 4.19 5.94
C GLY A 5 -12.24 3.89 6.91
N VAL A 6 -11.31 3.01 6.53
CA VAL A 6 -10.10 2.72 7.35
C VAL A 6 -9.25 3.97 7.53
N ILE A 7 -9.05 4.79 6.49
CA ILE A 7 -8.32 6.06 6.60
C ILE A 7 -9.02 7.02 7.59
N GLY A 8 -10.35 7.10 7.54
CA GLY A 8 -11.14 7.89 8.49
C GLY A 8 -10.97 7.39 9.94
N MET A 9 -11.03 6.08 10.14
CA MET A 9 -10.81 5.43 11.44
C MET A 9 -9.41 5.75 12.00
N VAL A 10 -8.37 5.62 11.18
CA VAL A 10 -6.98 5.93 11.58
C VAL A 10 -6.84 7.37 12.03
N ARG A 11 -7.44 8.33 11.30
CA ARG A 11 -7.43 9.75 11.69
C ARG A 11 -8.17 10.00 13.00
N SER A 12 -9.33 9.37 13.18
CA SER A 12 -10.13 9.51 14.41
C SER A 12 -9.37 8.96 15.62
N LEU A 13 -8.87 7.73 15.51
CA LEU A 13 -8.17 7.06 16.61
C LEU A 13 -6.86 7.78 16.97
N ALA A 14 -6.13 8.26 15.97
CA ALA A 14 -4.92 9.05 16.18
C ALA A 14 -5.16 10.29 17.05
N LEU A 15 -6.30 10.98 16.87
CA LEU A 15 -6.68 12.14 17.68
C LEU A 15 -7.05 11.73 19.11
N GLU A 16 -7.79 10.64 19.26
CA GLU A 16 -8.24 10.12 20.55
C GLU A 16 -7.06 9.72 21.45
N ILE A 17 -6.04 9.07 20.88
CA ILE A 17 -4.88 8.55 21.64
C ILE A 17 -3.67 9.50 21.65
N ALA A 18 -3.78 10.70 21.07
CA ALA A 18 -2.64 11.61 20.81
C ALA A 18 -1.79 11.99 22.03
N ARG A 19 -2.32 11.85 23.25
CA ARG A 19 -1.62 12.15 24.51
C ARG A 19 -0.83 10.95 25.06
N GLY A 20 -1.04 9.76 24.51
CA GLY A 20 -0.36 8.54 24.89
C GLY A 20 0.93 8.30 24.10
N PRO A 21 1.66 7.22 24.43
CA PRO A 21 2.90 6.87 23.76
C PRO A 21 2.70 6.09 22.45
N VAL A 22 1.46 5.93 21.98
CA VAL A 22 1.12 5.09 20.82
C VAL A 22 0.68 5.97 19.65
N THR A 23 1.16 5.65 18.45
CA THR A 23 0.74 6.28 17.20
C THR A 23 -0.06 5.32 16.33
N VAL A 24 -0.96 5.84 15.50
CA VAL A 24 -1.74 5.06 14.53
C VAL A 24 -1.54 5.61 13.13
N ASN A 25 -1.11 4.77 12.19
CA ASN A 25 -0.95 5.15 10.79
C ASN A 25 -1.46 4.03 9.87
N ALA A 26 -1.76 4.37 8.62
CA ALA A 26 -2.06 3.44 7.55
C ALA A 26 -0.93 3.45 6.52
N ILE A 27 -0.47 2.27 6.13
CA ILE A 27 0.37 2.10 4.93
C ILE A 27 -0.56 1.74 3.77
N CYS A 28 -0.45 2.48 2.69
CA CYS A 28 -1.32 2.42 1.52
C CYS A 28 -0.48 2.00 0.31
N PRO A 29 -0.22 0.69 0.13
CA PRO A 29 0.61 0.26 -0.97
C PRO A 29 -0.18 0.14 -2.29
N GLY A 30 0.53 0.32 -3.40
CA GLY A 30 0.06 -0.01 -4.75
C GLY A 30 0.05 -1.53 -5.00
N PHE A 31 0.30 -1.97 -6.23
CA PHE A 31 0.44 -3.40 -6.52
C PHE A 31 1.80 -3.93 -6.05
N LEU A 32 1.78 -4.96 -5.18
CA LEU A 32 3.00 -5.60 -4.70
C LEU A 32 3.33 -6.85 -5.53
N ASP A 33 4.62 -7.17 -5.62
CA ASP A 33 5.07 -8.47 -6.16
C ASP A 33 4.80 -9.59 -5.15
N THR A 34 3.60 -10.17 -5.21
CA THR A 34 3.09 -11.19 -4.27
C THR A 34 2.18 -12.19 -4.98
N PRO A 35 1.92 -13.37 -4.38
CA PRO A 35 0.96 -14.34 -4.94
C PRO A 35 -0.45 -13.77 -5.17
N MET A 36 -0.86 -12.75 -4.40
CA MET A 36 -2.15 -12.08 -4.61
C MET A 36 -2.19 -11.33 -5.95
N THR A 37 -1.07 -10.70 -6.32
CA THR A 37 -0.96 -9.99 -7.60
C THR A 37 -0.77 -10.97 -8.75
N ASP A 38 -0.07 -12.09 -8.54
CA ASP A 38 0.00 -13.17 -9.54
C ASP A 38 -1.40 -13.70 -9.86
N HIS A 39 -2.24 -13.94 -8.85
CA HIS A 39 -3.64 -14.31 -9.08
C HIS A 39 -4.41 -13.23 -9.85
N SER A 40 -4.14 -11.95 -9.57
CA SER A 40 -4.75 -10.84 -10.33
C SER A 40 -4.32 -10.85 -11.80
N VAL A 41 -3.06 -11.19 -12.11
CA VAL A 41 -2.56 -11.38 -13.47
C VAL A 41 -3.31 -12.51 -14.19
N GLU A 42 -3.50 -13.66 -13.54
CA GLU A 42 -4.27 -14.79 -14.08
C GLU A 42 -5.73 -14.42 -14.38
N VAL A 43 -6.37 -13.68 -13.48
CA VAL A 43 -7.74 -13.19 -13.66
C VAL A 43 -7.82 -12.20 -14.83
N ILE A 44 -6.84 -11.31 -14.99
CA ILE A 44 -6.80 -10.38 -16.12
C ILE A 44 -6.59 -11.14 -17.43
N ALA A 45 -5.63 -12.07 -17.48
CA ALA A 45 -5.34 -12.88 -18.66
C ALA A 45 -6.59 -13.67 -19.11
N SER A 46 -7.24 -14.37 -18.18
CA SER A 46 -8.45 -15.15 -18.48
C SER A 46 -9.63 -14.31 -18.95
N ARG A 47 -9.82 -13.10 -18.41
CA ARG A 47 -10.94 -12.21 -18.79
C ARG A 47 -10.71 -11.42 -20.07
N THR A 48 -9.46 -11.12 -20.40
CA THR A 48 -9.10 -10.22 -21.52
C THR A 48 -8.51 -10.95 -22.73
N GLY A 49 -8.18 -12.23 -22.59
CA GLY A 49 -7.50 -13.02 -23.63
C GLY A 49 -6.03 -12.65 -23.83
N ARG A 50 -5.47 -11.78 -22.98
CA ARG A 50 -4.05 -11.40 -22.98
C ARG A 50 -3.18 -12.54 -22.47
N SER A 51 -1.93 -12.58 -22.92
CA SER A 51 -0.90 -13.41 -22.29
C SER A 51 -0.64 -12.97 -20.84
N LEU A 52 -0.09 -13.87 -20.01
CA LEU A 52 0.28 -13.54 -18.63
C LEU A 52 1.29 -12.39 -18.57
N SER A 53 2.23 -12.32 -19.51
CA SER A 53 3.20 -11.22 -19.61
C SER A 53 2.55 -9.88 -19.92
N GLU A 54 1.58 -9.84 -20.84
CA GLU A 54 0.86 -8.60 -21.15
C GLU A 54 -0.06 -8.16 -20.00
N ALA A 55 -0.69 -9.13 -19.32
CA ALA A 55 -1.50 -8.86 -18.14
C ALA A 55 -0.65 -8.31 -16.99
N ARG A 56 0.55 -8.86 -16.76
CA ARG A 56 1.50 -8.35 -15.78
C ARG A 56 1.99 -6.95 -16.13
N ALA A 57 2.42 -6.74 -17.37
CA ALA A 57 2.85 -5.42 -17.84
C ALA A 57 1.75 -4.35 -17.68
N ALA A 58 0.48 -4.73 -17.86
CA ALA A 58 -0.63 -3.82 -17.63
C ALA A 58 -0.78 -3.40 -16.15
N LEU A 59 -0.48 -4.28 -15.19
CA LEU A 59 -0.47 -3.94 -13.77
C LEU A 59 0.76 -3.10 -13.40
N GLU A 60 1.94 -3.43 -13.92
CA GLU A 60 3.16 -2.66 -13.72
C GLU A 60 2.99 -1.22 -14.21
N ALA A 61 2.32 -1.03 -15.35
CA ALA A 61 2.02 0.27 -15.94
C ALA A 61 1.04 1.12 -15.12
N MET A 62 0.36 0.56 -14.11
CA MET A 62 -0.47 1.35 -13.18
C MET A 62 0.38 2.16 -12.21
N SER A 63 1.63 1.75 -11.97
CA SER A 63 2.60 2.54 -11.22
C SER A 63 3.42 3.43 -12.17
N PRO A 64 3.63 4.72 -11.89
CA PRO A 64 4.54 5.54 -12.68
C PRO A 64 5.99 5.05 -12.70
N GLN A 65 6.41 4.25 -11.71
CA GLN A 65 7.71 3.57 -11.73
C GLN A 65 7.77 2.36 -12.67
N ASN A 66 6.64 2.01 -13.29
CA ASN A 66 6.48 0.93 -14.26
C ASN A 66 7.02 -0.42 -13.76
N ARG A 67 6.68 -0.76 -12.51
CA ARG A 67 7.04 -2.00 -11.85
C ARG A 67 6.08 -2.28 -10.70
N LEU A 68 6.02 -3.54 -10.26
CA LEU A 68 5.42 -3.87 -8.99
C LEU A 68 6.30 -3.42 -7.82
N ILE A 69 5.67 -3.03 -6.73
CA ILE A 69 6.35 -2.67 -5.48
C ILE A 69 6.82 -3.95 -4.80
N ARG A 70 8.07 -4.01 -4.34
CA ARG A 70 8.54 -5.19 -3.62
C ARG A 70 7.96 -5.17 -2.20
N PRO A 71 7.55 -6.32 -1.64
CA PRO A 71 7.03 -6.38 -0.27
C PRO A 71 7.98 -5.75 0.77
N ALA A 72 9.29 -5.90 0.59
CA ALA A 72 10.30 -5.32 1.47
C ALA A 72 10.21 -3.79 1.56
N GLU A 73 9.75 -3.09 0.52
CA GLU A 73 9.59 -1.63 0.54
C GLU A 73 8.45 -1.21 1.49
N VAL A 74 7.37 -1.98 1.52
CA VAL A 74 6.25 -1.81 2.45
C VAL A 74 6.68 -2.15 3.89
N THR A 75 7.38 -3.27 4.07
CA THR A 75 7.91 -3.67 5.38
C THR A 75 8.90 -2.65 5.93
N SER A 76 9.72 -2.03 5.06
CA SER A 76 10.68 -1.00 5.48
C SER A 76 9.97 0.23 6.07
N CYS A 77 8.84 0.65 5.47
CA CYS A 77 8.02 1.71 6.02
C CYS A 77 7.39 1.31 7.37
N ALA A 78 6.88 0.08 7.48
CA ALA A 78 6.33 -0.42 8.74
C ALA A 78 7.38 -0.43 9.86
N LEU A 79 8.59 -0.92 9.57
CA LEU A 79 9.72 -0.92 10.51
C LEU A 79 10.12 0.50 10.91
N TRP A 80 10.17 1.44 9.96
CA TRP A 80 10.45 2.85 10.25
C TRP A 80 9.39 3.47 11.15
N LEU A 81 8.10 3.19 10.93
CA LEU A 81 7.03 3.67 11.80
C LEU A 81 7.13 3.14 13.24
N CYS A 82 7.77 2.00 13.44
CA CYS A 82 8.02 1.42 14.77
C CYS A 82 9.40 1.77 15.35
N ALA A 83 10.27 2.47 14.61
CA ALA A 83 11.61 2.81 15.02
C ALA A 83 11.67 4.14 15.79
N PRO A 84 12.71 4.38 16.62
CA PRO A 84 12.92 5.69 17.24
C PRO A 84 12.99 6.81 16.20
N GLY A 85 12.39 7.96 16.51
CA GLY A 85 12.30 9.13 15.62
C GLY A 85 11.03 9.19 14.77
N SER A 86 10.13 8.19 14.86
CA SER A 86 8.82 8.19 14.20
C SER A 86 7.69 8.73 15.08
N GLU A 87 7.95 9.15 16.33
CA GLU A 87 6.94 9.44 17.34
C GLU A 87 5.96 10.57 16.93
N GLY A 88 6.39 11.46 16.03
CA GLY A 88 5.56 12.51 15.44
C GLY A 88 4.62 12.04 14.32
N MET A 89 4.81 10.81 13.81
CA MET A 89 4.00 10.24 12.75
C MET A 89 2.73 9.65 13.33
N ASN A 90 1.65 10.42 13.32
CA ASN A 90 0.35 9.96 13.82
C ASN A 90 -0.79 10.40 12.89
N GLY A 91 -1.73 9.48 12.64
CA GLY A 91 -2.91 9.67 11.80
C GLY A 91 -2.64 9.76 10.30
N LYS A 92 -1.48 9.27 9.83
CA LYS A 92 -1.08 9.41 8.43
C LYS A 92 -1.52 8.23 7.57
N ALA A 93 -1.87 8.52 6.32
CA ALA A 93 -2.00 7.54 5.25
C ALA A 93 -0.77 7.71 4.36
N ILE A 94 0.09 6.68 4.32
CA ILE A 94 1.41 6.74 3.69
C ILE A 94 1.35 5.90 2.43
N ALA A 95 1.40 6.56 1.27
CA ALA A 95 1.40 5.90 -0.03
C ALA A 95 2.75 5.26 -0.33
N ILE A 96 2.73 4.01 -0.80
CA ILE A 96 3.89 3.28 -1.34
C ILE A 96 3.45 2.62 -2.64
N ASP A 97 3.27 3.43 -3.67
CA ASP A 97 2.62 3.06 -4.94
C ASP A 97 3.44 3.46 -6.19
N GLY A 98 4.63 4.03 -5.98
CA GLY A 98 5.47 4.51 -7.06
C GLY A 98 4.98 5.81 -7.71
N GLY A 99 4.12 6.58 -7.01
CA GLY A 99 3.65 7.90 -7.44
C GLY A 99 2.25 7.88 -8.07
N GLU A 100 1.46 6.83 -7.83
CA GLU A 100 0.09 6.73 -8.35
C GLU A 100 -0.83 7.82 -7.76
N THR A 101 -0.59 8.20 -6.50
CA THR A 101 -1.46 9.13 -5.73
C THR A 101 -0.79 10.44 -5.31
#